data_AF-A0A239MFV9-F1
#
_entry.id   AF-A0A239MFV9-F1
#
_cell.length_a   1.000
_cell.length_b   1.000
_cell.length_c   1.000
_cell.angle_alpha   90.00
_cell.angle_beta   90.00
_cell.angle_gamma   90.00
#
_symmetry.space_group_name_H-M   'P 1'
#
loop_
_entity.id
_entity.type
_entity.pdbx_description
1 polymer ?
#
loop_
_entity_poly.entity_id
_entity_poly.type
_entity_poly.pdbx_seq_one_letter_code
_entity_poly.pdbx_strand_id
1 'polypeptide(L)'
;MTRFLTPPVVLQVTCAFCDHTGHEFWPDSISLFDRRRIDPTRLLGPKQVADTYLLALAVSRGGQLATFDRRIVTDSVVDGAQALYLIP
;
A
#
# COMPACT_ATOMS: atom_id res chain seq x y z
N MET A 1 9.23 -27.11 3.27
CA MET A 1 9.81 -26.70 1.97
C MET A 1 9.08 -25.45 1.51
N THR A 2 9.67 -24.27 1.67
CA THR A 2 9.07 -23.02 1.17
C THR A 2 9.22 -23.00 -0.34
N ARG A 3 8.12 -23.19 -1.07
CA ARG A 3 8.12 -23.11 -2.53
C ARG A 3 8.26 -21.64 -2.92
N PHE A 4 9.46 -21.22 -3.29
CA PHE A 4 9.66 -19.89 -3.87
C PHE A 4 8.99 -19.85 -5.24
N LEU A 5 8.05 -18.93 -5.43
CA LEU A 5 7.47 -18.66 -6.74
C LEU A 5 8.52 -17.93 -7.58
N THR A 6 8.70 -18.36 -8.83
CA THR A 6 9.56 -17.63 -9.77
C THR A 6 8.86 -16.34 -10.22
N PRO A 7 9.61 -15.30 -10.65
CA PRO A 7 8.98 -14.06 -11.10
C PRO A 7 7.85 -14.22 -12.13
N PRO A 8 7.96 -15.10 -13.15
CA PRO A 8 6.86 -15.35 -14.09
C PRO A 8 5.60 -15.92 -13.41
N VAL A 9 5.78 -16.82 -12.44
CA VAL A 9 4.65 -17.42 -11.71
C VAL A 9 3.98 -16.38 -10.81
N VAL A 10 4.77 -15.50 -10.18
CA VAL A 10 4.22 -14.37 -9.40
C VAL A 10 3.38 -13.47 -10.29
N LEU A 11 3.89 -13.10 -11.48
CA LEU A 11 3.14 -12.28 -12.43
C LEU A 11 1.82 -12.95 -12.87
N GLN A 12 1.86 -14.25 -13.18
CA GLN A 12 0.65 -14.99 -13.54
C GLN A 12 -0.41 -14.98 -12.44
N VAL A 13 0.01 -15.20 -11.19
CA VAL A 13 -0.91 -15.16 -10.03
C VAL A 13 -1.47 -13.76 -9.85
N THR A 14 -0.64 -12.71 -9.92
CA THR A 14 -1.11 -11.32 -9.78
C THR A 14 -2.12 -10.95 -10.87
N CYS A 15 -1.88 -11.32 -12.14
CA CYS A 15 -2.85 -11.09 -13.21
C CYS A 15 -4.18 -11.78 -12.93
N ALA A 16 -4.17 -13.05 -12.52
CA ALA A 16 -5.38 -13.79 -12.19
C ALA A 16 -6.18 -13.15 -11.04
N PHE A 17 -5.51 -12.56 -10.06
CA PHE A 17 -6.16 -11.78 -8.99
C PHE A 17 -6.78 -10.48 -9.52
N CYS A 18 -6.08 -9.75 -10.38
CA CYS A 18 -6.58 -8.51 -10.98
C CYS A 18 -7.80 -8.74 -11.90
N ASP A 19 -7.90 -9.91 -12.53
CA ASP A 19 -9.02 -10.28 -13.41
C ASP A 19 -10.28 -10.71 -12.64
N HIS A 20 -10.19 -10.87 -11.30
CA HIS A 20 -11.33 -11.30 -10.51
C HIS A 20 -12.33 -10.16 -10.28
N THR A 21 -13.63 -10.49 -10.30
CA THR A 21 -14.71 -9.48 -10.21
C THR A 21 -14.66 -8.78 -8.85
N GLY A 22 -14.71 -7.45 -8.85
CA GLY A 22 -14.59 -6.64 -7.64
C GLY A 22 -13.16 -6.21 -7.29
N HIS A 23 -12.16 -6.53 -8.13
CA HIS A 23 -10.81 -6.01 -8.03
C HIS A 23 -10.54 -4.97 -9.13
N GLU A 24 -9.85 -3.89 -8.76
CA GLU A 24 -9.37 -2.86 -9.68
C GLU A 24 -7.90 -2.59 -9.37
N PHE A 25 -7.06 -2.52 -10.41
CA PHE A 25 -5.68 -2.08 -10.24
C PHE A 25 -5.61 -0.56 -10.15
N TRP A 26 -5.04 -0.04 -9.07
CA TRP A 26 -4.77 1.40 -8.93
C TRP A 26 -3.37 1.72 -9.44
N PRO A 27 -3.24 2.51 -10.52
CA PRO A 27 -1.94 2.92 -11.01
C PRO A 27 -1.28 3.92 -10.07
N ASP A 28 0.03 4.10 -10.27
CA ASP A 28 0.74 5.21 -9.66
C ASP A 28 0.13 6.55 -10.08
N SER A 29 -0.40 7.26 -9.10
CA SER A 29 -1.22 8.46 -9.31
C SER A 29 -1.02 9.53 -8.24
N ILE A 30 -0.06 9.33 -7.32
CA ILE A 30 0.32 10.32 -6.31
C ILE A 30 1.83 10.46 -6.24
N SER A 31 2.32 11.61 -5.78
CA SER A 31 3.74 11.80 -5.54
C SER A 31 4.07 11.61 -4.06
N LEU A 32 5.11 10.83 -3.75
CA LEU A 32 5.70 10.77 -2.41
C LEU A 32 6.24 12.12 -1.92
N PHE A 33 6.48 13.07 -2.83
CA PHE A 33 6.99 14.40 -2.52
C PHE A 33 5.86 15.43 -2.29
N ASP A 34 4.60 15.03 -2.42
CA ASP A 34 3.46 15.90 -2.08
C ASP A 34 3.33 16.06 -0.57
N ARG A 35 3.95 17.13 -0.05
CA ARG A 35 3.93 17.47 1.39
C ARG A 35 2.55 17.80 1.93
N ARG A 36 1.54 17.97 1.07
CA ARG A 36 0.14 18.14 1.51
C ARG A 36 -0.50 16.82 1.93
N ARG A 37 0.05 15.69 1.47
CA ARG A 37 -0.44 14.34 1.78
C ARG A 37 0.52 13.58 2.69
N ILE A 38 1.83 13.82 2.56
CA ILE A 38 2.86 13.01 3.20
C ILE A 38 3.81 13.89 4.02
N ASP A 39 4.03 13.52 5.28
CA ASP A 39 5.07 14.08 6.14
C ASP A 39 6.30 13.14 6.15
N PRO A 40 7.34 13.41 5.34
CA PRO A 40 8.51 12.55 5.26
C PRO A 40 9.34 12.55 6.55
N THR A 41 9.14 13.51 7.46
CA THR A 41 9.88 13.56 8.73
C THR A 41 9.45 12.45 9.69
N ARG A 42 8.30 11.82 9.44
CA ARG A 42 7.77 10.68 10.19
C ARG A 42 8.28 9.33 9.68
N LEU A 43 9.03 9.31 8.57
CA LEU A 43 9.63 8.10 8.03
C LEU A 43 10.94 7.80 8.76
N LEU A 44 10.95 6.72 9.53
CA LEU A 44 12.05 6.27 10.37
C LEU A 44 12.99 5.30 9.65
N GLY A 45 12.60 4.76 8.50
CA GLY A 45 13.49 3.91 7.71
C GLY A 45 13.02 3.61 6.29
N PRO A 46 13.93 3.16 5.41
CA PRO A 46 13.65 2.95 3.99
C PRO A 46 12.51 1.96 3.70
N LYS A 47 12.29 1.00 4.60
CA LYS A 47 11.23 0.00 4.46
C LYS A 47 9.82 0.61 4.51
N GLN A 48 9.66 1.76 5.14
CA GLN A 48 8.36 2.42 5.31
C GLN A 48 7.92 3.22 4.08
N VAL A 49 8.80 3.42 3.09
CA VAL A 49 8.51 4.24 1.92
C VAL A 49 7.39 3.63 1.07
N ALA A 50 7.47 2.33 0.78
CA ALA A 50 6.44 1.63 0.00
C ALA A 50 5.10 1.60 0.75
N ASP A 51 5.14 1.32 2.05
CA ASP A 51 3.95 1.28 2.91
C ASP A 51 3.25 2.65 2.99
N THR A 52 4.03 3.72 3.17
CA THR A 52 3.52 5.10 3.21
C THR A 52 2.89 5.48 1.87
N TYR A 53 3.53 5.09 0.76
CA TYR A 53 2.98 5.30 -0.56
C TYR A 53 1.62 4.60 -0.72
N LEU A 54 1.52 3.31 -0.36
CA LEU A 54 0.28 2.55 -0.47
C LEU A 54 -0.84 3.12 0.40
N LEU A 55 -0.50 3.56 1.62
CA LEU A 55 -1.46 4.20 2.51
C LEU A 55 -1.96 5.54 1.96
N ALA A 56 -1.05 6.38 1.46
CA ALA A 56 -1.41 7.64 0.82
C ALA A 56 -2.23 7.44 -0.47
N LEU A 57 -1.95 6.39 -1.23
CA LEU A 57 -2.74 6.03 -2.41
C LEU A 57 -4.17 5.66 -2.00
N ALA A 58 -4.34 4.86 -0.95
CA ALA A 58 -5.65 4.53 -0.41
C ALA A 58 -6.44 5.77 0.01
N VAL A 59 -5.81 6.69 0.78
CA VAL A 59 -6.42 7.98 1.15
C VAL A 59 -6.87 8.76 -0.10
N SER A 60 -6.00 8.85 -1.12
CA SER A 60 -6.32 9.63 -2.33
C SER A 60 -7.49 9.08 -3.14
N ARG A 61 -7.79 7.79 -2.99
CA ARG A 61 -8.90 7.09 -3.65
C ARG A 61 -10.13 6.97 -2.75
N GLY A 62 -10.09 7.48 -1.51
CA GLY A 62 -11.16 7.29 -0.53
C GLY A 62 -11.34 5.84 -0.08
N GLY A 63 -10.29 5.02 -0.21
CA GLY A 63 -10.28 3.62 0.18
C GLY A 63 -9.49 3.36 1.47
N GLN A 64 -9.25 2.07 1.76
CA GLN A 64 -8.44 1.65 2.90
C GLN A 64 -7.36 0.65 2.46
N LEU A 65 -6.17 0.76 3.06
CA LEU A 65 -5.10 -0.21 2.95
C LEU A 65 -5.38 -1.37 3.91
N ALA A 66 -5.83 -2.50 3.35
CA ALA A 66 -5.98 -3.75 4.08
C ALA A 66 -4.61 -4.44 4.27
N THR A 67 -4.19 -4.71 5.50
CA THR A 67 -2.87 -5.29 5.79
C THR A 67 -2.86 -6.17 7.03
N PHE A 68 -1.93 -7.12 7.09
CA PHE A 68 -1.59 -7.85 8.32
C PHE A 68 -0.45 -7.19 9.10
N ASP A 69 0.25 -6.22 8.50
CA ASP A 69 1.38 -5.56 9.15
C ASP A 69 0.89 -4.51 10.16
N ARG A 70 1.20 -4.74 11.43
CA ARG A 70 0.89 -3.84 12.54
C ARG A 70 1.88 -2.69 12.69
N ARG A 71 2.91 -2.63 11.82
CA ARG A 71 4.00 -1.65 11.89
C ARG A 71 3.85 -0.48 10.92
N ILE A 72 2.75 -0.41 10.16
CA ILE A 72 2.49 0.70 9.24
C ILE A 72 2.44 2.02 10.04
N VAL A 73 3.27 2.97 9.63
CA VAL A 73 3.32 4.31 10.24
C VAL A 73 2.22 5.16 9.61
N THR A 74 1.08 5.26 10.28
CA THR A 74 -0.08 6.02 9.79
C THR A 74 0.15 7.53 9.82
N ASP A 75 0.97 8.01 10.74
CA ASP A 75 1.16 9.44 11.02
C ASP A 75 2.00 10.16 9.96
N SER A 76 2.63 9.40 9.04
CA SER A 76 3.31 9.98 7.87
C SER A 76 2.35 10.39 6.75
N VAL A 77 1.06 10.05 6.87
CA VAL A 77 0.03 10.32 5.84
C VAL A 77 -1.14 11.06 6.47
N VAL A 78 -1.57 12.16 5.84
CA VAL A 78 -2.81 12.86 6.22
C VAL A 78 -4.00 11.91 6.08
N ASP A 79 -4.81 11.80 7.11
CA ASP A 79 -5.92 10.83 7.24
C ASP A 79 -5.51 9.34 7.16
N GLY A 80 -4.22 9.06 7.36
CA GLY A 80 -3.67 7.70 7.22
C GLY A 80 -4.25 6.71 8.22
N ALA A 81 -4.54 7.12 9.45
CA ALA A 81 -5.11 6.23 10.47
C ALA A 81 -6.52 5.74 10.09
N GLN A 82 -7.32 6.59 9.45
CA GLN A 82 -8.68 6.26 8.99
C GLN A 82 -8.64 5.33 7.76
N ALA A 83 -7.59 5.46 6.95
CA ALA A 83 -7.38 4.67 5.76
C ALA A 83 -6.64 3.33 6.01
N LEU A 84 -6.35 2.95 7.26
CA LEU A 84 -5.75 1.65 7.57
C LEU A 84 -6.82 0.64 8.00
N TYR A 85 -6.87 -0.52 7.35
CA TYR A 85 -7.67 -1.65 7.78
C TYR A 85 -6.76 -2.81 8.17
N LEU A 86 -6.62 -3.05 9.47
CA LEU A 86 -5.82 -4.16 9.97
C LEU A 86 -6.64 -5.46 9.92
N ILE A 87 -6.13 -6.46 9.19
CA ILE A 87 -6.74 -7.78 9.12
C ILE A 87 -6.40 -8.54 10.42
N PRO A 88 -7.40 -9.15 11.11
CA PRO A 88 -7.21 -9.87 12.38
C PRO A 88 -6.15 -10.97 12.35
#